data_AF-A0A7K9FN86-F1
#
_entry.id   AF-A0A7K9FN86-F1
#
_cell.length_a   1.000
_cell.length_b   1.000
_cell.length_c   1.000
_cell.angle_alpha   90.00
_cell.angle_beta   90.00
_cell.angle_gamma   90.00
#
_symmetry.space_group_name_H-M   'P 1'
#
loop_
_entity.id
_entity.type
_entity.pdbx_description
1 polymer ?
#
loop_
_entity_poly.entity_id
_entity_poly.type
_entity_poly.pdbx_seq_one_letter_code
_entity_poly.pdbx_strand_id
1 'polypeptide(L)' 'VLGTVMTVARGNPAAHEVLVDSWPHFGVVLTRLRPEEHKDPQDFYTNQLTVYYRDEGAWRELLGGTQAVDWTRAFQMQG' A
#
# COMPACT_ATOMS: atom_id res chain seq x y z
N VAL A 1 3.05 -9.23 -2.96
CA VAL A 1 3.24 -8.02 -3.81
C VAL A 1 3.08 -8.24 -5.32
N LEU A 2 3.85 -9.11 -6.00
CA LEU A 2 3.79 -9.23 -7.47
C LEU A 2 2.38 -9.54 -8.02
N GLY A 3 1.64 -10.46 -7.37
CA GLY A 3 0.27 -10.78 -7.77
C GLY A 3 -0.66 -9.58 -7.70
N THR A 4 -0.58 -8.80 -6.62
CA THR A 4 -1.39 -7.59 -6.43
C THR A 4 -1.07 -6.52 -7.47
N VAL A 5 0.22 -6.29 -7.76
CA VAL A 5 0.67 -5.35 -8.80
C VAL A 5 0.13 -5.74 -10.17
N MET A 6 0.19 -7.03 -10.52
CA MET A 6 -0.36 -7.55 -11.78
C MET A 6 -1.89 -7.39 -11.86
N THR A 7 -2.61 -7.58 -10.76
CA THR A 7 -4.06 -7.36 -10.70
C THR A 7 -4.43 -5.90 -10.91
N VAL A 8 -3.69 -4.97 -10.30
CA VAL A 8 -3.88 -3.53 -10.52
C VAL A 8 -3.60 -3.17 -11.98
N ALA A 9 -2.52 -3.70 -12.57
CA ALA A 9 -2.20 -3.49 -13.98
C ALA A 9 -3.25 -4.10 -14.95
N ARG A 10 -4.04 -5.08 -14.50
CA ARG A 10 -5.07 -5.77 -15.28
C ARG A 10 -6.49 -5.30 -14.93
N GLY A 11 -6.67 -3.99 -14.84
CA GLY A 11 -8.00 -3.37 -14.70
C GLY A 11 -8.48 -3.17 -13.26
N ASN A 12 -7.72 -3.65 -12.25
CA ASN A 12 -7.91 -3.30 -10.85
C ASN A 12 -9.35 -3.44 -10.29
N PRO A 13 -9.99 -4.62 -10.40
CA PRO A 13 -11.36 -4.82 -9.91
C PRO A 13 -11.50 -4.66 -8.38
N ALA A 14 -10.38 -4.79 -7.64
CA ALA A 14 -10.34 -4.62 -6.20
C ALA A 14 -10.05 -3.16 -5.76
N ALA A 15 -9.98 -2.22 -6.72
CA ALA A 15 -9.75 -0.80 -6.50
C ALA A 15 -8.54 -0.47 -5.60
N HIS A 16 -7.46 -1.26 -5.72
CA HIS A 16 -6.21 -1.01 -5.02
C HIS A 16 -5.33 -0.02 -5.79
N GLU A 17 -4.49 0.73 -5.10
CA GLU A 17 -3.43 1.52 -5.70
C GLU A 17 -2.06 0.98 -5.31
N VAL A 18 -1.10 1.13 -6.21
CA VAL A 18 0.30 0.77 -6.00
C VAL A 18 1.09 2.06 -5.87
N LEU A 19 1.72 2.26 -4.73
CA LEU A 19 2.64 3.37 -4.46
C LEU A 19 4.07 2.85 -4.50
N VAL A 20 4.96 3.63 -5.09
CA VAL A 20 6.41 3.38 -5.10
C VAL A 20 7.12 4.62 -4.59
N ASP A 21 8.19 4.43 -3.84
CA ASP A 21 9.04 5.51 -3.35
C ASP A 21 9.80 6.22 -4.48
N SER A 22 10.22 5.45 -5.48
CA SER A 22 10.94 5.97 -6.64
C SER A 22 10.74 5.08 -7.87
N TRP A 23 10.90 5.64 -9.07
CA TRP A 23 10.80 4.89 -10.32
C TRP A 23 11.92 5.32 -11.27
N PRO A 24 12.59 4.39 -11.99
CA PRO A 24 12.37 2.94 -12.00
C PRO A 24 13.05 2.16 -10.85
N HIS A 25 13.90 2.82 -10.05
CA HIS A 25 14.72 2.17 -9.02
C HIS A 25 14.06 2.17 -7.62
N PHE A 26 12.88 1.57 -7.50
CA PHE A 26 12.11 1.57 -6.24
C PHE A 26 12.84 0.85 -5.08
N GLY A 27 12.87 1.46 -3.90
CA GLY A 27 13.22 0.80 -2.64
C GLY A 27 12.01 0.13 -1.98
N VAL A 28 10.81 0.67 -2.18
CA VAL A 28 9.56 0.24 -1.53
C VAL A 28 8.41 0.22 -2.53
N VAL A 29 7.62 -0.84 -2.48
CA VAL A 29 6.33 -0.99 -3.18
C VAL A 29 5.26 -1.22 -2.13
N LEU A 30 4.27 -0.35 -2.09
CA LEU A 30 3.14 -0.44 -1.18
C LEU A 30 1.87 -0.61 -2.01
N THR A 31 0.99 -1.50 -1.60
CA THR A 31 -0.33 -1.67 -2.20
C THR A 31 -1.39 -1.53 -1.14
N ARG A 32 -2.38 -0.68 -1.38
CA ARG A 32 -3.49 -0.44 -0.47
C ARG A 32 -4.79 -0.23 -1.23
N LEU A 33 -5.93 -0.36 -0.57
CA LEU A 33 -7.19 0.08 -1.14
C LEU A 33 -7.12 1.60 -1.41
N ARG A 34 -7.75 2.07 -2.49
CA ARG A 34 -7.78 3.51 -2.79
C ARG A 34 -8.52 4.25 -1.68
N PRO A 35 -8.01 5.41 -1.21
CA PRO A 35 -8.65 6.18 -0.15
C PRO A 35 -10.14 6.49 -0.39
N GLU A 36 -10.55 6.71 -1.65
CA GLU A 36 -11.96 6.98 -1.98
C GLU A 36 -12.90 5.77 -1.81
N GLU A 37 -12.36 4.56 -1.89
CA GLU A 37 -13.14 3.31 -1.81
C GLU A 37 -13.28 2.81 -0.37
N HIS A 38 -12.62 3.46 0.58
CA HIS A 38 -12.72 3.15 1.99
C HIS A 38 -14.11 3.52 2.52
N LYS A 39 -14.82 2.54 3.08
CA LYS A 39 -16.17 2.74 3.65
C LYS A 39 -16.15 2.91 5.17
N ASP A 40 -15.38 2.07 5.86
CA ASP A 40 -15.28 2.06 7.33
C ASP A 40 -13.79 2.13 7.76
N PRO A 41 -13.38 3.16 8.53
CA PRO A 41 -12.01 3.28 9.03
C PRO A 41 -11.63 2.22 10.08
N GLN A 42 -12.58 1.51 10.68
CA GLN A 42 -12.31 0.44 11.67
C GLN A 42 -12.31 -0.96 11.06
N ASP A 43 -12.70 -1.10 9.79
CA ASP A 43 -12.71 -2.40 9.10
C ASP A 43 -11.30 -2.77 8.60
N PHE A 44 -10.53 -3.43 9.48
CA PHE A 44 -9.19 -3.90 9.16
C PHE A 44 -9.17 -5.04 8.12
N TYR A 45 -10.30 -5.70 7.85
CA TYR A 45 -10.37 -6.81 6.91
C TYR A 45 -10.36 -6.31 5.46
N THR A 46 -11.04 -5.19 5.19
CA THR A 46 -11.07 -4.56 3.86
C THR A 46 -9.91 -3.58 3.65
N ASN A 47 -9.39 -2.97 4.73
CA ASN A 47 -8.23 -2.10 4.69
C ASN A 47 -6.93 -2.92 4.67
N GLN A 48 -6.66 -3.62 3.56
CA GLN A 48 -5.42 -4.39 3.39
C GLN A 48 -4.27 -3.50 2.91
N LEU A 49 -3.12 -3.63 3.57
CA LEU A 49 -1.88 -2.95 3.23
C LEU A 49 -0.81 -4.00 2.96
N THR A 50 -0.39 -4.15 1.71
CA THR A 50 0.73 -5.03 1.37
C THR A 50 1.98 -4.20 1.12
N VAL A 51 3.11 -4.58 1.73
CA VAL A 51 4.38 -3.87 1.54
C VAL A 51 5.48 -4.83 1.09
N TYR A 52 6.27 -4.39 0.11
CA TYR A 52 7.55 -4.99 -0.24
C TYR A 52 8.61 -3.90 -0.18
N TYR A 53 9.69 -4.15 0.54
CA TYR A 53 10.81 -3.22 0.61
C TYR A 53 12.12 -3.98 0.41
N ARG A 54 13.06 -3.33 -0.26
CA ARG A 54 14.45 -3.78 -0.43
C ARG A 54 15.40 -3.02 0.50
N ASP A 55 14.99 -1.83 0.92
CA ASP A 55 15.73 -0.95 1.81
C ASP A 55 14.83 -0.63 3.03
N GLU A 56 15.27 -1.05 4.22
CA GLU A 56 14.56 -0.81 5.48
C GLU A 56 14.56 0.68 5.86
N GLY A 57 15.62 1.41 5.52
CA GLY A 57 15.72 2.86 5.73
C GLY A 57 14.66 3.60 4.92
N ALA A 58 14.54 3.26 3.64
CA ALA A 58 13.50 3.82 2.77
C ALA A 58 12.08 3.52 3.27
N TRP A 59 11.85 2.31 3.80
CA TRP A 59 10.58 1.95 4.43
C TRP A 59 10.29 2.80 5.68
N ARG A 60 11.28 2.96 6.57
CA ARG A 60 11.13 3.77 7.78
C ARG A 60 10.89 5.26 7.47
N GLU A 61 11.57 5.80 6.46
CA GLU A 61 11.31 7.16 5.99
C GLU A 61 9.90 7.30 5.42
N LEU A 62 9.45 6.34 4.60
CA LEU A 62 8.11 6.35 4.04
C LEU A 62 7.03 6.33 5.14
N LEU A 63 7.22 5.53 6.20
CA LEU A 63 6.31 5.47 7.34
C LEU A 63 6.23 6.77 8.14
N GLY A 64 7.34 7.51 8.25
CA GLY A 64 7.41 8.75 9.03
C GLY A 64 7.10 10.03 8.23
N GLY A 65 7.26 9.99 6.91
CA GLY A 65 7.27 11.19 6.07
C GLY A 65 6.11 11.32 5.09
N THR A 66 5.25 10.31 4.94
CA THR A 66 4.22 10.30 3.89
C THR A 66 2.83 9.97 4.43
N GLN A 67 1.79 10.40 3.71
CA GLN A 67 0.41 9.93 3.92
C GLN A 67 0.16 8.55 3.26
N ALA A 68 1.22 7.78 2.96
CA ALA A 68 1.10 6.46 2.33
C ALA A 68 0.47 5.43 3.28
N VAL A 69 0.60 5.63 4.60
CA VAL A 69 -0.11 4.86 5.62
C VAL A 69 -0.95 5.81 6.45
N ASP A 70 -2.26 5.59 6.46
CA ASP A 70 -3.18 6.31 7.34
C ASP A 70 -3.21 5.62 8.71
N TRP A 71 -2.39 6.14 9.63
CA TRP A 71 -2.27 5.62 11.00
C TRP A 71 -3.53 5.83 11.86
N THR A 72 -4.51 6.60 11.40
CA THR A 72 -5.76 6.81 12.14
C THR A 72 -6.77 5.69 11.92
N ARG A 73 -6.47 4.74 11.03
CA ARG A 73 -7.36 3.65 10.63
C ARG A 73 -6.82 2.29 11.05
N ALA A 74 -7.74 1.35 11.23
CA ALA A 74 -7.40 -0.05 11.38
C ALA A 74 -7.13 -0.66 10.01
N PHE A 75 -6.00 -1.35 9.86
CA PHE A 75 -5.61 -2.04 8.64
C PHE A 75 -4.86 -3.33 8.95
N GLN A 76 -4.89 -4.27 8.00
CA GLN A 76 -4.11 -5.49 8.07
C GLN A 76 -2.86 -5.34 7.18
N MET A 77 -1.68 -5.46 7.77
CA MET A 77 -0.42 -5.47 7.03
C MET A 77 -0.08 -6.88 6.54
N GLN A 78 0.31 -7.01 5.28
CA GLN A 78 0.79 -8.24 4.65
C GLN A 78 2.18 -8.00 4.04
N GLY A 79 3.11 -8.95 4.22
CA GLY A 79 4.46 -8.96 3.62
C GLY A 79 4.54 -9.80 2.36
#